data_AF-R8BQJ1-F1
#
_entry.id   AF-R8BQJ1-F1
#
_cell.length_a   1.000
_cell.length_b   1.000
_cell.length_c   1.000
_cell.angle_alpha   90.00
_cell.angle_beta   90.00
_cell.angle_gamma   90.00
#
_symmetry.space_group_name_H-M   'P 1'
#
loop_
_entity.id
_entity.type
_entity.pdbx_description
1 polymer ?
#
loop_
_entity_poly.entity_id
_entity_poly.type
_entity_poly.pdbx_seq_one_letter_code
_entity_poly.pdbx_strand_id
1 'polypeptide(L)'
;MRESLVKMGVPVNMVGSQRLGVFLDNDLEGYPGYRVSQSHDAAKKVVPKMQPNLFIIHVGTNNALKDIDVDKAGEHMEAFIDYLLETSNTSTVVMSTLLTNMVPDTEPKILQINEQYRALLPKYDGKPVVLAEMHPSEGLPNRPQVEDIGPDLTHPYDAGYELMANIFIESIKEADEKGFLQWPVNNGYPYDGDAGRTE
;
A
#
# COMPACT_ATOMS: atom_id res chain seq x y z
N MET A 1 9.77 -7.11 -2.79
CA MET A 1 8.49 -7.22 -3.52
C MET A 1 8.68 -7.19 -5.04
N ARG A 2 9.11 -6.06 -5.62
CA ARG A 2 9.28 -5.90 -7.08
C ARG A 2 10.07 -7.05 -7.73
N GLU A 3 11.28 -7.32 -7.23
CA GLU A 3 12.12 -8.40 -7.76
C GLU A 3 11.43 -9.76 -7.75
N SER A 4 10.62 -10.05 -6.73
CA SER A 4 9.86 -11.30 -6.64
C SER A 4 8.81 -11.38 -7.74
N LEU A 5 8.10 -10.29 -8.03
CA LEU A 5 7.13 -10.21 -9.13
C LEU A 5 7.82 -10.38 -10.50
N VAL A 6 8.96 -9.73 -10.71
CA VAL A 6 9.76 -9.88 -11.94
C VAL A 6 10.27 -11.31 -12.11
N LYS A 7 10.74 -11.95 -11.03
CA LYS A 7 11.16 -13.36 -11.04
C LYS A 7 10.02 -14.33 -11.36
N MET A 8 8.76 -13.92 -11.19
CA MET A 8 7.58 -14.67 -11.61
C MET A 8 7.25 -14.47 -13.11
N GLY A 9 8.03 -13.69 -13.85
CA GLY A 9 7.86 -13.43 -15.28
C GLY A 9 6.92 -12.28 -15.60
N VAL A 10 6.55 -11.46 -14.60
CA VAL A 10 5.67 -10.30 -14.78
C VAL A 10 6.53 -9.05 -15.04
N PRO A 11 6.34 -8.32 -16.15
CA PRO A 11 6.98 -7.01 -16.32
C PRO A 11 6.41 -6.03 -15.31
N VAL A 12 7.29 -5.35 -14.57
CA VAL A 12 6.90 -4.38 -13.54
C VAL A 12 7.55 -3.04 -13.84
N ASN A 13 6.72 -2.00 -13.86
CA ASN A 13 7.13 -0.60 -13.86
C ASN A 13 6.52 0.09 -12.64
N MET A 14 7.34 0.37 -11.64
CA MET A 14 6.96 1.20 -10.51
C MET A 14 6.83 2.65 -10.99
N VAL A 15 5.73 3.31 -10.64
CA VAL A 15 5.46 4.68 -11.11
C VAL A 15 5.18 5.60 -9.93
N GLY A 16 5.73 6.80 -10.01
CA GLY A 16 5.60 7.82 -8.98
C GLY A 16 6.43 9.05 -9.31
N SER A 17 6.26 10.11 -8.53
CA SER A 17 6.98 11.37 -8.64
C SER A 17 8.22 11.43 -7.74
N GLN A 18 8.37 10.46 -6.84
CA GLN A 18 9.52 10.36 -5.95
C GLN A 18 10.37 9.13 -6.28
N ARG A 19 11.64 9.17 -5.87
CA ARG A 19 12.56 8.05 -5.91
C ARG A 19 13.21 7.84 -4.55
N LEU A 20 13.18 6.61 -4.04
CA LEU A 20 13.74 6.28 -2.73
C LEU A 20 14.38 4.89 -2.72
N GLY A 21 15.57 4.77 -2.12
CA GLY A 21 16.32 3.53 -2.05
C GLY A 21 17.33 3.38 -3.19
N VAL A 22 18.17 2.35 -3.11
CA VAL A 22 19.32 2.10 -4.01
C VAL A 22 19.12 0.87 -4.89
N PHE A 23 17.91 0.70 -5.42
CA PHE A 23 17.53 -0.43 -6.28
C PHE A 23 16.90 0.07 -7.59
N LEU A 24 16.84 -0.80 -8.59
CA LEU A 24 16.23 -0.49 -9.88
C LEU A 24 14.74 -0.18 -9.72
N ASP A 25 14.27 0.78 -10.54
CA ASP A 25 12.86 1.14 -10.62
C ASP A 25 12.25 1.49 -9.25
N ASN A 26 12.94 2.40 -8.57
CA ASN A 26 12.62 2.88 -7.24
C ASN A 26 11.66 4.07 -7.23
N ASP A 27 10.79 4.21 -8.24
CA ASP A 27 9.76 5.25 -8.24
C ASP A 27 8.61 4.88 -7.30
N LEU A 28 8.10 5.84 -6.53
CA LEU A 28 6.98 5.63 -5.61
C LEU A 28 6.24 6.93 -5.28
N GLU A 29 5.12 6.78 -4.56
CA GLU A 29 4.29 7.86 -4.02
C GLU A 29 4.16 7.75 -2.49
N GLY A 30 5.30 7.64 -1.80
CA GLY A 30 5.39 7.52 -0.34
C GLY A 30 5.96 8.78 0.29
N TYR A 31 5.27 9.34 1.29
CA TYR A 31 5.62 10.62 1.89
C TYR A 31 5.79 10.48 3.40
N PRO A 32 7.00 10.72 3.94
CA PRO A 32 7.21 10.70 5.39
C PRO A 32 6.25 11.64 6.11
N GLY A 33 5.57 11.14 7.14
CA GLY A 33 4.68 11.95 7.97
C GLY A 33 3.27 12.17 7.41
N TYR A 34 2.94 11.68 6.21
CA TYR A 34 1.61 11.88 5.64
C TYR A 34 0.56 10.99 6.30
N ARG A 35 -0.60 11.61 6.55
CA ARG A 35 -1.86 10.96 6.92
C ARG A 35 -2.62 10.54 5.67
N VAL A 36 -3.66 9.71 5.84
CA VAL A 36 -4.46 9.17 4.72
C VAL A 36 -4.94 10.28 3.77
N SER A 37 -5.54 11.35 4.30
CA SER A 37 -6.05 12.48 3.50
C SER A 37 -4.95 13.22 2.73
N GLN A 38 -3.75 13.33 3.30
CA GLN A 38 -2.62 13.99 2.63
C GLN A 38 -2.04 13.13 1.50
N SER A 39 -1.98 11.81 1.70
CA SER A 39 -1.60 10.87 0.64
C SER A 39 -2.61 10.87 -0.51
N HIS A 40 -3.92 10.95 -0.19
CA HIS A 40 -4.95 11.15 -1.19
C HIS A 40 -4.73 12.45 -1.99
N ASP A 41 -4.46 13.58 -1.33
CA ASP A 41 -4.18 14.84 -2.01
C ASP A 41 -2.90 14.83 -2.86
N ALA A 42 -1.90 14.02 -2.49
CA ALA A 42 -0.73 13.79 -3.33
C ALA A 42 -1.09 12.98 -4.58
N ALA A 43 -1.87 11.90 -4.43
CA ALA A 43 -2.31 11.06 -5.53
C ALA A 43 -3.11 11.85 -6.59
N LYS A 44 -3.91 12.84 -6.17
CA LYS A 44 -4.63 13.76 -7.08
C LYS A 44 -3.74 14.47 -8.09
N LYS A 45 -2.46 14.65 -7.79
CA LYS A 45 -1.52 15.36 -8.65
C LYS A 45 -0.86 14.48 -9.71
N VAL A 46 -0.82 13.16 -9.49
CA VAL A 46 0.01 12.23 -10.28
C VAL A 46 -0.81 11.15 -10.98
N VAL A 47 -1.86 10.63 -10.34
CA VAL A 47 -2.67 9.52 -10.86
C VAL A 47 -3.36 9.83 -12.19
N PRO A 48 -3.92 11.03 -12.44
CA PRO A 48 -4.55 11.33 -13.73
C PRO A 48 -3.60 11.22 -14.92
N LYS A 49 -2.28 11.41 -14.69
CA LYS A 49 -1.26 11.30 -15.74
C LYS A 49 -0.69 9.89 -15.84
N MET A 50 -0.36 9.28 -14.71
CA MET A 50 0.37 7.99 -14.68
C MET A 50 -0.55 6.78 -14.90
N GLN A 51 -1.81 6.87 -14.46
CA GLN A 51 -2.82 5.80 -14.58
C GLN A 51 -2.30 4.39 -14.20
N PRO A 52 -1.78 4.18 -12.96
CA PRO A 52 -1.33 2.85 -12.55
C PRO A 52 -2.47 1.83 -12.58
N ASN A 53 -2.18 0.59 -12.97
CA ASN A 53 -3.12 -0.53 -12.92
C ASN A 53 -3.10 -1.29 -11.58
N LEU A 54 -2.13 -1.01 -10.71
CA LEU A 54 -2.05 -1.57 -9.37
C LEU A 54 -1.59 -0.50 -8.39
N PHE A 55 -2.37 -0.29 -7.34
CA PHE A 55 -2.02 0.57 -6.21
C PHE A 55 -1.76 -0.28 -4.97
N ILE A 56 -0.61 -0.04 -4.32
CA ILE A 56 -0.29 -0.62 -3.02
C ILE A 56 -0.38 0.50 -1.99
N ILE A 57 -1.26 0.36 -1.00
CA ILE A 57 -1.53 1.41 0.00
C ILE A 57 -1.18 0.91 1.40
N HIS A 58 -0.24 1.60 2.03
CA HIS A 58 0.09 1.46 3.46
C HIS A 58 0.21 2.87 4.07
N VAL A 59 -0.90 3.40 4.58
CA VAL A 59 -0.96 4.74 5.18
C VAL A 59 -1.97 4.76 6.33
N GLY A 60 -1.67 5.53 7.37
CA GLY A 60 -2.53 5.68 8.56
C GLY A 60 -1.73 5.79 9.86
N THR A 61 -0.49 5.29 9.89
CA THR A 61 0.41 5.38 11.06
C THR A 61 0.56 6.82 11.58
N ASN A 62 0.60 7.80 10.68
CA ASN A 62 0.69 9.22 11.07
C ASN A 62 -0.62 9.81 11.57
N ASN A 63 -1.79 9.21 11.28
CA ASN A 63 -3.03 9.60 11.96
C ASN A 63 -2.91 9.24 13.44
N ALA A 64 -2.41 8.03 13.74
CA ALA A 64 -2.19 7.55 15.10
C ALA A 64 -1.11 8.35 15.85
N LEU A 65 0.11 8.47 15.27
CA LEU A 65 1.24 9.15 15.91
C LEU A 65 0.98 10.63 16.21
N LYS A 66 0.22 11.31 15.34
CA LYS A 66 -0.09 12.73 15.51
C LYS A 66 -1.38 12.99 16.27
N ASP A 67 -2.16 11.94 16.51
CA ASP A 67 -3.49 12.02 17.10
C ASP A 67 -4.46 12.92 16.31
N ILE A 68 -4.47 12.79 14.99
CA ILE A 68 -5.31 13.61 14.11
C ILE A 68 -6.08 12.73 13.13
N ASP A 69 -7.41 12.85 13.15
CA ASP A 69 -8.34 12.11 12.29
C ASP A 69 -8.18 10.59 12.43
N VAL A 70 -7.97 10.10 13.66
CA VAL A 70 -7.89 8.66 13.97
C VAL A 70 -9.24 8.00 13.72
N ASP A 71 -10.32 8.63 14.16
CA ASP A 71 -11.73 8.19 14.00
C ASP A 71 -12.28 8.35 12.58
N LYS A 72 -11.56 9.08 11.71
CA LYS A 72 -11.93 9.32 10.31
C LYS A 72 -10.99 8.65 9.31
N ALA A 73 -10.03 7.84 9.78
CA ALA A 73 -9.06 7.19 8.90
C ALA A 73 -9.76 6.31 7.85
N GLY A 74 -10.82 5.60 8.23
CA GLY A 74 -11.64 4.81 7.32
C GLY A 74 -12.34 5.67 6.25
N GLU A 75 -13.01 6.74 6.64
CA GLU A 75 -13.66 7.67 5.69
C GLU A 75 -12.66 8.25 4.69
N HIS A 76 -11.48 8.66 5.16
CA HIS A 76 -10.42 9.16 4.29
C HIS A 76 -9.88 8.08 3.35
N MET A 77 -9.77 6.83 3.81
CA MET A 77 -9.32 5.71 2.99
C MET A 77 -10.36 5.35 1.92
N GLU A 78 -11.65 5.38 2.26
CA GLU A 78 -12.74 5.18 1.31
C GLU A 78 -12.67 6.18 0.16
N ALA A 79 -12.65 7.48 0.49
CA ALA A 79 -12.56 8.54 -0.50
C ALA A 79 -11.29 8.42 -1.36
N PHE A 80 -10.20 7.91 -0.79
CA PHE A 80 -8.96 7.70 -1.52
C PHE A 80 -9.09 6.53 -2.52
N ILE A 81 -9.60 5.37 -2.07
CA ILE A 81 -9.79 4.19 -2.94
C ILE A 81 -10.75 4.51 -4.07
N ASP A 82 -11.90 5.14 -3.77
CA ASP A 82 -12.89 5.52 -4.79
C ASP A 82 -12.27 6.43 -5.85
N TYR A 83 -11.51 7.45 -5.43
CA TYR A 83 -10.79 8.33 -6.34
C TYR A 83 -9.81 7.56 -7.25
N LEU A 84 -9.06 6.60 -6.70
CA LEU A 84 -8.09 5.82 -7.48
C LEU A 84 -8.77 4.96 -8.55
N LEU A 85 -9.85 4.26 -8.17
CA LEU A 85 -10.62 3.41 -9.08
C LEU A 85 -11.36 4.21 -10.15
N GLU A 86 -11.87 5.39 -9.81
CA GLU A 86 -12.52 6.30 -10.77
C GLU A 86 -11.49 6.88 -11.74
N THR A 87 -10.35 7.33 -11.22
CA THR A 87 -9.36 8.06 -12.01
C THR A 87 -8.54 7.11 -12.89
N SER A 88 -8.22 5.91 -12.42
CA SER A 88 -7.50 4.87 -13.18
C SER A 88 -8.38 3.63 -13.30
N ASN A 89 -9.20 3.58 -14.35
CA ASN A 89 -10.30 2.61 -14.46
C ASN A 89 -9.87 1.15 -14.70
N THR A 90 -8.61 0.89 -15.04
CA THR A 90 -8.01 -0.45 -15.15
C THR A 90 -7.33 -0.89 -13.84
N SER A 91 -7.50 -0.12 -12.76
CA SER A 91 -6.71 -0.33 -11.54
C SER A 91 -7.32 -1.34 -10.57
N THR A 92 -6.41 -2.02 -9.87
CA THR A 92 -6.69 -2.77 -8.65
C THR A 92 -6.03 -2.04 -7.47
N VAL A 93 -6.71 -2.02 -6.32
CA VAL A 93 -6.15 -1.51 -5.07
C VAL A 93 -5.89 -2.64 -4.10
N VAL A 94 -4.64 -2.78 -3.66
CA VAL A 94 -4.28 -3.59 -2.49
C VAL A 94 -3.98 -2.64 -1.34
N MET A 95 -4.93 -2.50 -0.43
CA MET A 95 -4.73 -1.72 0.81
C MET A 95 -4.27 -2.65 1.93
N SER A 96 -3.52 -2.12 2.88
CA SER A 96 -3.08 -2.89 4.06
C SER A 96 -3.65 -2.32 5.35
N THR A 97 -3.80 -3.19 6.36
CA THR A 97 -3.81 -2.73 7.73
C THR A 97 -2.42 -2.20 8.11
N LEU A 98 -2.37 -1.36 9.13
CA LEU A 98 -1.14 -0.84 9.71
C LEU A 98 -0.42 -1.92 10.52
N LEU A 99 0.89 -1.75 10.68
CA LEU A 99 1.72 -2.57 11.59
C LEU A 99 1.51 -2.15 13.05
N THR A 100 1.98 -2.98 13.98
CA THR A 100 2.09 -2.59 15.39
C THR A 100 3.01 -1.38 15.54
N ASN A 101 2.76 -0.52 16.53
CA ASN A 101 3.58 0.65 16.82
C ASN A 101 3.94 0.71 18.31
N MET A 102 5.23 0.80 18.61
CA MET A 102 5.75 0.74 19.97
C MET A 102 5.88 2.12 20.63
N VAL A 103 5.55 3.21 19.93
CA VAL A 103 5.49 4.55 20.53
C VAL A 103 4.37 4.57 21.58
N PRO A 104 4.60 5.13 22.79
CA PRO A 104 3.59 5.20 23.84
C PRO A 104 2.24 5.73 23.32
N ASP A 105 1.15 5.10 23.77
CA ASP A 105 -0.24 5.45 23.45
C ASP A 105 -0.64 5.35 21.96
N THR A 106 0.22 4.81 21.09
CA THR A 106 -0.04 4.75 19.64
C THR A 106 -0.75 3.46 19.22
N GLU A 107 -0.38 2.30 19.79
CA GLU A 107 -0.96 1.00 19.41
C GLU A 107 -2.50 0.92 19.51
N PRO A 108 -3.18 1.45 20.55
CA PRO A 108 -4.64 1.44 20.57
C PRO A 108 -5.27 2.19 19.39
N LYS A 109 -4.61 3.25 18.91
CA LYS A 109 -5.06 4.05 17.75
C LYS A 109 -4.79 3.32 16.44
N ILE A 110 -3.69 2.59 16.34
CA ILE A 110 -3.40 1.67 15.23
C ILE A 110 -4.52 0.64 15.11
N LEU A 111 -4.88 -0.02 16.22
CA LEU A 111 -5.96 -1.01 16.25
C LEU A 111 -7.30 -0.41 15.85
N GLN A 112 -7.63 0.81 16.34
CA GLN A 112 -8.84 1.53 15.95
C GLN A 112 -8.88 1.86 14.45
N ILE A 113 -7.75 2.24 13.85
CA ILE A 113 -7.68 2.51 12.40
C ILE A 113 -7.81 1.20 11.60
N ASN A 114 -7.16 0.12 12.05
CA ASN A 114 -7.25 -1.19 11.40
C ASN A 114 -8.67 -1.75 11.43
N GLU A 115 -9.41 -1.56 12.52
CA GLU A 115 -10.84 -1.90 12.59
C GLU A 115 -11.65 -1.15 11.54
N GLN A 116 -11.42 0.16 11.37
CA GLN A 116 -12.07 0.94 10.32
C GLN A 116 -11.74 0.42 8.91
N TYR A 117 -10.47 0.06 8.66
CA TYR A 117 -10.03 -0.49 7.38
C TYR A 117 -10.69 -1.84 7.05
N ARG A 118 -10.83 -2.72 8.04
CA ARG A 118 -11.56 -3.99 7.86
C ARG A 118 -13.06 -3.75 7.62
N ALA A 119 -13.66 -2.82 8.36
CA ALA A 119 -15.07 -2.46 8.22
C ALA A 119 -15.42 -1.83 6.86
N LEU A 120 -14.43 -1.29 6.14
CA LEU A 120 -14.61 -0.76 4.78
C LEU A 120 -14.77 -1.84 3.71
N LEU A 121 -14.10 -2.98 3.85
CA LEU A 121 -14.02 -3.98 2.76
C LEU A 121 -15.37 -4.47 2.22
N PRO A 122 -16.42 -4.67 3.02
CA PRO A 122 -17.73 -5.08 2.49
C PRO A 122 -18.30 -4.12 1.43
N LYS A 123 -17.89 -2.83 1.41
CA LYS A 123 -18.32 -1.86 0.38
C LYS A 123 -17.69 -2.12 -1.00
N TYR A 124 -16.64 -2.91 -1.04
CA TYR A 124 -15.88 -3.27 -2.23
C TYR A 124 -16.06 -4.73 -2.64
N ASP A 125 -17.10 -5.41 -2.14
CA ASP A 125 -17.42 -6.76 -2.60
C ASP A 125 -17.66 -6.78 -4.12
N GLY A 126 -16.97 -7.68 -4.81
CA GLY A 126 -16.94 -7.75 -6.28
C GLY A 126 -16.22 -6.60 -7.01
N LYS A 127 -15.60 -5.65 -6.29
CA LYS A 127 -14.76 -4.58 -6.87
C LYS A 127 -13.27 -4.93 -6.75
N PRO A 128 -12.38 -4.34 -7.57
CA PRO A 128 -10.96 -4.67 -7.59
C PRO A 128 -10.19 -4.08 -6.39
N VAL A 129 -10.58 -4.47 -5.17
CA VAL A 129 -9.97 -4.08 -3.91
C VAL A 129 -9.70 -5.31 -3.06
N VAL A 130 -8.48 -5.44 -2.56
CA VAL A 130 -8.05 -6.55 -1.68
C VAL A 130 -7.37 -5.97 -0.44
N LEU A 131 -7.56 -6.63 0.71
CA LEU A 131 -6.85 -6.30 1.94
C LEU A 131 -5.63 -7.20 2.13
N ALA A 132 -4.47 -6.57 2.20
CA ALA A 132 -3.28 -7.13 2.82
C ALA A 132 -3.38 -6.98 4.35
N GLU A 133 -3.96 -7.98 5.02
CA GLU A 133 -4.02 -8.00 6.48
C GLU A 133 -2.60 -8.17 7.02
N MET A 134 -2.00 -7.09 7.53
CA MET A 134 -0.62 -7.05 8.02
C MET A 134 -0.51 -7.13 9.53
N HIS A 135 -1.57 -6.77 10.25
CA HIS A 135 -1.48 -6.66 11.70
C HIS A 135 -1.61 -8.05 12.34
N PRO A 136 -0.84 -8.36 13.40
CA PRO A 136 -0.94 -9.65 14.07
C PRO A 136 -2.22 -9.85 14.90
N SER A 137 -3.08 -8.83 15.03
CA SER A 137 -4.27 -8.86 15.91
C SER A 137 -5.28 -9.94 15.54
N GLU A 138 -5.33 -10.35 14.27
CA GLU A 138 -6.22 -11.40 13.80
C GLU A 138 -5.66 -12.82 14.04
N GLY A 139 -4.48 -12.94 14.67
CA GLY A 139 -3.84 -14.23 14.95
C GLY A 139 -3.31 -14.94 13.70
N LEU A 140 -3.19 -14.23 12.58
CA LEU A 140 -2.63 -14.78 11.35
C LEU A 140 -1.11 -14.99 11.50
N PRO A 141 -0.55 -16.07 10.91
CA PRO A 141 0.88 -16.30 10.92
C PRO A 141 1.62 -15.30 10.02
N ASN A 142 2.95 -15.24 10.16
CA ASN A 142 3.84 -14.48 9.27
C ASN A 142 3.47 -13.00 9.15
N ARG A 143 3.06 -12.39 10.27
CA ARG A 143 2.81 -10.95 10.38
C ARG A 143 3.99 -10.29 11.10
N PRO A 144 4.41 -9.07 10.69
CA PRO A 144 5.36 -8.30 11.46
C PRO A 144 4.92 -8.18 12.92
N GLN A 145 5.79 -8.58 13.83
CA GLN A 145 5.60 -8.49 15.28
C GLN A 145 6.35 -7.29 15.85
N VAL A 146 6.24 -7.08 17.16
CA VAL A 146 6.98 -6.03 17.86
C VAL A 146 8.50 -6.21 17.74
N GLU A 147 8.99 -7.46 17.63
CA GLU A 147 10.41 -7.77 17.45
C GLU A 147 10.93 -7.35 16.06
N ASP A 148 10.02 -7.21 15.09
CA ASP A 148 10.36 -6.75 13.74
C ASP A 148 10.38 -5.23 13.63
N ILE A 149 10.00 -4.50 14.68
CA ILE A 149 9.99 -3.04 14.71
C ILE A 149 11.35 -2.49 15.19
N GLY A 150 11.84 -1.52 14.44
CA GLY A 150 13.11 -0.85 14.60
C GLY A 150 13.22 0.01 15.85
N PRO A 151 14.41 0.60 16.09
CA PRO A 151 14.70 1.38 17.30
C PRO A 151 13.92 2.69 17.39
N ASP A 152 13.30 3.16 16.30
CA ASP A 152 12.42 4.33 16.29
C ASP A 152 10.98 4.01 16.68
N LEU A 153 10.71 2.76 17.05
CA LEU A 153 9.43 2.27 17.56
C LEU A 153 8.29 2.29 16.52
N THR A 154 8.59 2.57 15.26
CA THR A 154 7.58 2.75 14.19
C THR A 154 7.90 1.97 12.93
N HIS A 155 9.12 2.07 12.42
CA HIS A 155 9.49 1.47 11.15
C HIS A 155 10.09 0.07 11.37
N PRO A 156 9.78 -0.91 10.52
CA PRO A 156 10.34 -2.24 10.67
C PRO A 156 11.84 -2.30 10.32
N TYR A 157 12.52 -3.32 10.84
CA TYR A 157 13.79 -3.79 10.28
C TYR A 157 13.57 -4.47 8.93
N ASP A 158 14.65 -4.81 8.23
CA ASP A 158 14.60 -5.48 6.93
C ASP A 158 13.73 -6.76 6.96
N ALA A 159 13.83 -7.58 8.01
CA ALA A 159 13.00 -8.77 8.16
C ALA A 159 11.49 -8.45 8.23
N GLY A 160 11.11 -7.37 8.90
CA GLY A 160 9.73 -6.89 8.92
C GLY A 160 9.26 -6.39 7.56
N TYR A 161 10.12 -5.67 6.82
CA TYR A 161 9.84 -5.28 5.44
C TYR A 161 9.72 -6.50 4.49
N GLU A 162 10.49 -7.57 4.72
CA GLU A 162 10.35 -8.83 3.98
C GLU A 162 8.99 -9.50 4.23
N LEU A 163 8.54 -9.55 5.48
CA LEU A 163 7.19 -10.04 5.83
C LEU A 163 6.10 -9.21 5.13
N MET A 164 6.19 -7.88 5.18
CA MET A 164 5.25 -7.00 4.46
C MET A 164 5.25 -7.27 2.96
N ALA A 165 6.43 -7.42 2.36
CA ALA A 165 6.55 -7.71 0.94
C ALA A 165 5.89 -9.04 0.56
N ASN A 166 6.03 -10.07 1.39
CA ASN A 166 5.40 -11.37 1.15
C ASN A 166 3.87 -11.28 1.23
N ILE A 167 3.33 -10.58 2.24
CA ILE A 167 1.89 -10.38 2.38
C ILE A 167 1.33 -9.61 1.18
N PHE A 168 2.00 -8.55 0.72
CA PHE A 168 1.57 -7.85 -0.48
C PHE A 168 1.59 -8.74 -1.73
N ILE A 169 2.62 -9.57 -1.92
CA ILE A 169 2.66 -10.52 -3.05
C ILE A 169 1.50 -11.50 -2.97
N GLU A 170 1.18 -12.02 -1.78
CA GLU A 170 0.04 -12.90 -1.57
C GLU A 170 -1.29 -12.20 -1.92
N SER A 171 -1.49 -10.96 -1.50
CA SER A 171 -2.69 -10.18 -1.85
C SER A 171 -2.76 -9.80 -3.34
N ILE A 172 -1.63 -9.57 -4.00
CA ILE A 172 -1.59 -9.36 -5.46
C ILE A 172 -1.98 -10.64 -6.19
N LYS A 173 -1.51 -11.81 -5.73
CA LYS A 173 -1.94 -13.11 -6.27
C LYS A 173 -3.43 -13.34 -6.07
N GLU A 174 -3.96 -13.03 -4.87
CA GLU A 174 -5.40 -13.10 -4.61
C GLU A 174 -6.20 -12.21 -5.59
N ALA A 175 -5.71 -10.99 -5.86
CA ALA A 175 -6.34 -10.11 -6.85
C ALA A 175 -6.31 -10.69 -8.27
N ASP A 176 -5.20 -11.34 -8.66
CA ASP A 176 -5.09 -12.04 -9.94
C ASP A 176 -6.07 -13.21 -10.04
N GLU A 177 -6.16 -14.05 -9.00
CA GLU A 177 -7.09 -15.18 -8.92
C GLU A 177 -8.56 -14.75 -8.98
N LYS A 178 -8.88 -13.57 -8.44
CA LYS A 178 -10.21 -12.94 -8.55
C LYS A 178 -10.47 -12.29 -9.91
N GLY A 179 -9.47 -12.22 -10.80
CA GLY A 179 -9.56 -11.58 -12.11
C GLY A 179 -9.62 -10.05 -12.03
N PHE A 180 -9.10 -9.45 -10.95
CA PHE A 180 -9.10 -8.01 -10.75
C PHE A 180 -7.97 -7.30 -11.49
N LEU A 181 -6.83 -7.97 -11.69
CA LEU A 181 -5.69 -7.39 -12.39
C LEU A 181 -5.97 -7.24 -13.88
N GLN A 182 -5.70 -6.03 -14.40
CA GLN A 182 -5.77 -5.71 -15.82
C GLN A 182 -4.47 -5.05 -16.26
N TRP A 183 -4.16 -5.11 -17.55
CA TRP A 183 -3.03 -4.35 -18.11
C TRP A 183 -3.30 -2.84 -17.99
N PRO A 184 -2.26 -2.01 -17.74
CA PRO A 184 -2.43 -0.58 -17.69
C PRO A 184 -2.76 -0.02 -19.07
N VAL A 185 -3.42 1.13 -19.08
CA VAL A 185 -3.70 1.87 -20.32
C VAL A 185 -2.39 2.23 -21.05
N ASN A 186 -2.42 2.22 -22.38
CA ASN A 186 -1.28 2.70 -23.16
C ASN A 186 -1.24 4.23 -23.16
N ASN A 187 -0.48 4.80 -22.23
CA ASN A 187 -0.29 6.23 -22.03
C ASN A 187 1.18 6.67 -22.23
N GLY A 188 2.00 5.83 -22.87
CA GLY A 188 3.41 6.10 -23.16
C GLY A 188 4.40 5.75 -22.04
N TYR A 189 3.93 5.25 -20.90
CA TYR A 189 4.81 4.61 -19.91
C TYR A 189 5.14 3.17 -20.33
N PRO A 190 6.38 2.70 -20.15
CA PRO A 190 6.74 1.32 -20.47
C PRO A 190 6.08 0.34 -19.48
N TYR A 191 5.86 -0.90 -19.92
CA TYR A 191 5.39 -1.96 -19.01
C TYR A 191 6.50 -2.50 -18.09
N ASP A 192 7.75 -2.42 -18.55
CA ASP A 192 8.94 -2.79 -17.79
C ASP A 192 9.71 -1.52 -17.41
N GLY A 193 9.80 -1.24 -16.11
CA GLY A 193 10.49 -0.08 -15.57
C GLY A 193 12.02 -0.18 -15.69
N ASP A 194 12.56 -1.38 -15.90
CA ASP A 194 13.99 -1.59 -16.11
C ASP A 194 14.42 -1.21 -17.54
N ALA A 195 13.49 -1.16 -18.48
CA ALA A 195 13.76 -0.81 -19.86
C ALA A 195 14.34 0.62 -19.97
N GLY A 196 15.66 0.70 -20.17
CA GLY A 196 16.39 1.96 -20.28
C GLY A 196 16.98 2.50 -18.97
N ARG A 197 16.87 1.76 -17.86
CA ARG A 197 17.60 2.05 -16.61
C ARG A 197 18.80 1.11 -16.53
N THR A 198 20.02 1.65 -16.44
CA THR A 198 21.22 0.86 -16.14
C THR A 198 21.44 0.84 -14.64
N GLU A 199 21.86 -0.32 -14.10
CA GLU A 199 22.38 -0.46 -12.73
C GLU A 199 23.55 0.49 -12.44
#